data_AF-A0A7K3ZTR2-F1
#
_entry.id   AF-A0A7K3ZTR2-F1
#
_cell.length_a   1.000
_cell.length_b   1.000
_cell.length_c   1.000
_cell.angle_alpha   90.00
_cell.angle_beta   90.00
_cell.angle_gamma   90.00
#
_symmetry.space_group_name_H-M   'P 1'
#
loop_
_entity.id
_entity.type
_entity.pdbx_description
1 polymer ?
#
loop_
_entity_poly.entity_id
_entity_poly.type
_entity_poly.pdbx_seq_one_letter_code
_entity_poly.pdbx_strand_id
1 'polypeptide(L)'
;MHKLGVLLLVLLTITAVSTAAIQLVDGSSGWIVVPDNYPTIQEAVDHANEGDTVYVRRGTYEECVTINKSLSLIGEDKTQTKILGGWQIGGTVILVTHANVTVSGFTVQSNA
;
A
#
# COMPACT_ATOMS: atom_id res chain seq x y z
N MET A 1 2.45 58.05 1.83
CA MET A 1 1.30 57.18 1.52
C MET A 1 1.62 55.98 0.61
N HIS A 2 2.74 55.97 -0.13
CA HIS A 2 3.08 54.86 -1.06
C HIS A 2 3.83 53.66 -0.44
N LYS A 3 4.37 53.77 0.78
CA LYS A 3 5.14 52.68 1.41
C LYS A 3 4.28 51.68 2.22
N LEU A 4 3.03 52.04 2.51
CA LEU A 4 2.09 51.20 3.28
C LEU A 4 1.28 50.26 2.37
N GLY A 5 1.01 50.68 1.11
CA GLY A 5 0.29 49.86 0.12
C GLY A 5 1.12 48.70 -0.45
N VAL A 6 2.44 48.87 -0.59
CA VAL A 6 3.34 47.81 -1.06
C VAL A 6 3.57 46.74 0.00
N LEU A 7 3.56 47.11 1.30
CA LEU A 7 3.71 46.16 2.40
C LEU A 7 2.46 45.27 2.58
N LEU A 8 1.26 45.80 2.30
CA LEU A 8 0.01 45.04 2.35
C LEU A 8 -0.19 44.11 1.14
N LEU A 9 0.38 44.48 -0.02
CA LEU A 9 0.33 43.66 -1.25
C LEU A 9 1.22 42.41 -1.16
N VAL A 10 2.37 42.52 -0.49
CA VAL A 10 3.31 41.40 -0.27
C VAL A 10 2.76 40.38 0.75
N LEU A 11 1.93 40.81 1.71
CA LEU A 11 1.25 39.89 2.65
C LEU A 11 0.14 39.05 1.99
N LEU A 12 -0.50 39.54 0.93
CA LEU A 12 -1.60 38.85 0.23
C LEU A 12 -1.12 37.83 -0.82
N THR A 13 0.13 37.94 -1.30
CA THR A 13 0.71 36.93 -2.21
C THR A 13 1.20 35.69 -1.49
N ILE A 14 1.47 35.76 -0.18
CA ILE A 14 1.96 34.61 0.60
C ILE A 14 0.84 33.60 0.90
N THR A 15 -0.42 34.03 0.92
CA THR A 15 -1.57 33.14 1.16
C THR A 15 -2.07 32.39 -0.07
N ALA A 16 -1.47 32.62 -1.25
CA ALA A 16 -1.88 31.99 -2.50
C ALA A 16 -0.91 30.90 -2.99
N VAL A 17 0.09 30.53 -2.18
CA VAL A 17 0.58 29.15 -2.24
C VAL A 17 -0.52 28.31 -1.63
N SER A 18 -1.49 27.94 -2.45
CA SER A 18 -2.47 26.91 -2.11
C SER A 18 -1.68 25.78 -1.47
N THR A 19 -1.92 25.53 -0.18
CA THR A 19 -1.42 24.34 0.49
C THR A 19 -2.21 23.15 -0.05
N ALA A 20 -2.12 22.89 -1.36
CA ALA A 20 -1.83 21.54 -1.76
C ALA A 20 -0.57 21.23 -0.96
N ALA A 21 -0.74 20.50 0.14
CA ALA A 21 0.38 19.86 0.79
C ALA A 21 1.22 19.32 -0.37
N ILE A 22 2.45 19.82 -0.48
CA ILE A 22 3.45 19.22 -1.33
C ILE A 22 3.54 17.82 -0.75
N GLN A 23 2.73 16.90 -1.29
CA GLN A 23 2.86 15.49 -1.05
C GLN A 23 4.22 15.26 -1.66
N LEU A 24 5.23 15.21 -0.80
CA LEU A 24 6.49 14.61 -1.17
C LEU A 24 6.07 13.18 -1.51
N VAL A 25 5.76 12.91 -2.78
CA VAL A 25 5.91 11.58 -3.33
C VAL A 25 7.42 11.43 -3.35
N ASP A 26 7.98 11.12 -2.19
CA ASP A 26 9.31 10.57 -2.22
C ASP A 26 9.17 9.25 -2.99
N GLY A 27 10.14 8.96 -3.84
CA GLY A 27 10.23 7.62 -4.41
C GLY A 27 10.63 6.59 -3.35
N SER A 28 10.30 6.81 -2.06
CA SER A 28 10.53 5.81 -1.04
C SER A 28 9.37 4.82 -1.11
N SER A 29 9.71 3.56 -1.15
CA SER A 29 8.76 2.47 -0.94
C SER A 29 7.98 2.74 0.35
N GLY A 30 6.67 2.93 0.23
CA GLY A 30 5.75 3.07 1.35
C GLY A 30 5.56 1.73 2.08
N TRP A 31 5.22 1.81 3.37
CA TRP A 31 4.87 0.66 4.19
C TRP A 31 3.36 0.66 4.46
N ILE A 32 2.68 -0.39 4.02
CA ILE A 32 1.26 -0.65 4.30
C ILE A 32 1.17 -1.86 5.21
N VAL A 33 0.54 -1.73 6.36
CA VAL A 33 0.40 -2.80 7.37
C VAL A 33 -1.02 -3.35 7.35
N VAL A 34 -1.16 -4.66 7.22
CA VAL A 34 -2.43 -5.38 7.30
C VAL A 34 -2.53 -6.08 8.67
N PRO A 35 -3.64 -5.95 9.41
CA PRO A 35 -4.89 -5.26 9.05
C PRO A 35 -4.95 -3.77 9.47
N ASP A 36 -3.84 -3.18 9.94
CA ASP A 36 -3.83 -1.85 10.58
C ASP A 36 -4.29 -0.71 9.63
N ASN A 37 -3.88 -0.75 8.35
CA ASN A 37 -4.24 0.24 7.34
C ASN A 37 -5.43 -0.19 6.48
N TYR A 38 -5.50 -1.48 6.16
CA TYR A 38 -6.57 -2.09 5.37
C TYR A 38 -6.96 -3.44 5.98
N PRO A 39 -8.25 -3.78 6.04
CA PRO A 39 -8.71 -5.02 6.63
C PRO A 39 -8.27 -6.29 5.88
N THR A 40 -7.98 -6.22 4.58
CA THR A 40 -7.59 -7.37 3.75
C THR A 40 -6.24 -7.16 3.06
N ILE A 41 -5.63 -8.27 2.61
CA ILE A 41 -4.38 -8.23 1.85
C ILE A 41 -4.62 -7.65 0.45
N GLN A 42 -5.72 -8.04 -0.21
CA GLN A 42 -6.03 -7.52 -1.55
C GLN A 42 -6.25 -6.00 -1.55
N GLU A 43 -6.96 -5.45 -0.57
CA GLU A 43 -7.14 -3.99 -0.50
C GLU A 43 -5.81 -3.26 -0.29
N ALA A 44 -4.90 -3.80 0.52
CA ALA A 44 -3.57 -3.24 0.68
C ALA A 44 -2.74 -3.31 -0.62
N VAL A 45 -2.81 -4.41 -1.36
CA VAL A 45 -2.17 -4.57 -2.68
C VAL A 45 -2.76 -3.59 -3.71
N ASP A 46 -4.08 -3.40 -3.71
CA ASP A 46 -4.76 -2.49 -4.63
C ASP A 46 -4.35 -1.03 -4.41
N HIS A 47 -4.17 -0.62 -3.15
CA HIS A 47 -3.76 0.73 -2.77
C HIS A 47 -2.23 0.96 -2.79
N ALA A 48 -1.43 -0.10 -2.75
CA ALA A 48 0.03 0.00 -2.84
C ALA A 48 0.47 0.68 -4.14
N ASN A 49 1.46 1.56 -4.04
CA ASN A 49 2.21 2.07 -5.17
C ASN A 49 3.28 1.07 -5.61
N GLU A 50 3.83 1.26 -6.81
CA GLU A 50 4.95 0.44 -7.26
C GLU A 50 6.18 0.61 -6.35
N GLY A 51 6.76 -0.50 -5.91
CA GLY A 51 7.89 -0.56 -5.01
C GLY A 51 7.52 -0.63 -3.53
N ASP A 52 6.25 -0.46 -3.16
CA ASP A 52 5.81 -0.49 -1.76
C ASP A 52 6.00 -1.85 -1.11
N THR A 53 6.01 -1.86 0.23
CA THR A 53 5.94 -3.06 1.06
C THR A 53 4.58 -3.16 1.71
N VAL A 54 3.86 -4.25 1.40
CA VAL A 54 2.68 -4.71 2.14
C VAL A 54 3.14 -5.69 3.20
N TYR A 55 3.16 -5.25 4.45
CA TYR A 55 3.50 -6.05 5.62
C TYR A 55 2.24 -6.62 6.28
N VAL A 56 2.15 -7.93 6.43
CA VAL A 56 0.96 -8.61 6.93
C VAL A 56 1.25 -9.20 8.30
N ARG A 57 0.55 -8.73 9.32
CA ARG A 57 0.65 -9.28 10.69
C ARG A 57 0.18 -10.73 10.72
N ARG A 58 0.60 -11.46 11.76
CA ARG A 58 0.14 -12.82 12.03
C ARG A 58 -1.40 -12.88 12.07
N GLY A 59 -1.96 -13.91 11.46
CA GLY A 59 -3.40 -14.05 11.29
C GLY A 59 -3.74 -15.07 10.20
N THR A 60 -5.03 -15.34 10.06
CA THR A 60 -5.58 -16.14 8.98
C THR A 60 -6.40 -15.22 8.09
N TYR A 61 -6.04 -15.17 6.81
CA TYR A 61 -6.67 -14.34 5.80
C TYR A 61 -7.34 -15.26 4.77
N GLU A 62 -8.67 -15.29 4.76
CA GLU A 62 -9.46 -16.11 3.84
C GLU A 62 -9.74 -15.33 2.55
N GLU A 63 -8.75 -15.29 1.66
CA GLU A 63 -8.81 -14.54 0.41
C GLU A 63 -7.89 -15.13 -0.66
N CYS A 64 -8.11 -14.70 -1.90
CA CYS A 64 -7.18 -14.93 -3.00
C CYS A 64 -6.60 -13.60 -3.45
N VAL A 65 -5.28 -13.52 -3.59
CA VAL A 65 -4.54 -12.27 -3.82
C VAL A 65 -3.99 -12.23 -5.25
N THR A 66 -4.29 -11.17 -5.98
CA THR A 66 -3.71 -10.87 -7.28
C THR A 66 -2.73 -9.70 -7.17
N ILE A 67 -1.47 -9.93 -7.54
CA ILE A 67 -0.39 -8.93 -7.53
C ILE A 67 -0.01 -8.61 -8.98
N ASN A 68 -0.44 -7.44 -9.44
CA ASN A 68 -0.29 -6.97 -10.82
C ASN A 68 0.65 -5.76 -10.97
N LYS A 69 1.40 -5.43 -9.92
CA LYS A 69 2.35 -4.32 -9.86
C LYS A 69 3.59 -4.75 -9.07
N SER A 70 4.72 -4.06 -9.26
CA SER A 70 5.93 -4.35 -8.49
C SER A 70 5.72 -3.95 -7.02
N LEU A 71 5.83 -4.89 -6.08
CA LEU A 71 5.77 -4.65 -4.64
C LEU A 71 6.38 -5.82 -3.85
N SER A 72 6.58 -5.61 -2.55
CA SER A 72 6.94 -6.67 -1.60
C SER A 72 5.76 -7.01 -0.70
N LEU A 73 5.26 -8.25 -0.77
CA LEU A 73 4.25 -8.79 0.14
C LEU A 73 4.96 -9.67 1.19
N ILE A 74 4.99 -9.24 2.44
CA ILE A 74 5.79 -9.83 3.50
C ILE A 74 4.93 -10.16 4.72
N GLY A 75 4.84 -11.44 5.09
CA GLY A 75 4.19 -11.88 6.31
C GLY A 75 5.11 -11.79 7.53
N GLU A 76 4.54 -11.43 8.68
CA GLU A 76 5.23 -11.27 9.96
C GLU A 76 5.91 -12.58 10.42
N ASP A 77 5.23 -13.70 10.23
CA ASP A 77 5.71 -15.02 10.61
C ASP A 77 5.21 -16.09 9.63
N LYS A 78 6.13 -16.92 9.12
CA LYS A 78 5.84 -17.96 8.13
C LYS A 78 4.76 -18.95 8.57
N THR A 79 4.68 -19.28 9.85
CA THR A 79 3.77 -20.31 10.39
C THR A 79 2.47 -19.73 10.92
N GLN A 80 2.49 -18.47 11.35
CA GLN A 80 1.35 -17.78 11.95
C GLN A 80 0.65 -16.80 11.00
N THR A 81 1.23 -16.50 9.83
CA THR A 81 0.61 -15.66 8.79
C THR A 81 0.12 -16.57 7.66
N LYS A 82 -1.19 -16.81 7.62
CA LYS A 82 -1.81 -17.78 6.73
C LYS A 82 -2.69 -17.09 5.70
N ILE A 83 -2.52 -17.44 4.43
CA ILE A 83 -3.43 -17.06 3.35
C ILE A 83 -4.15 -18.32 2.90
N LEU A 84 -5.47 -18.37 3.12
CA LEU A 84 -6.34 -19.48 2.81
C LEU A 84 -7.22 -19.09 1.63
N GLY A 85 -6.85 -19.52 0.42
CA GLY A 85 -7.67 -19.27 -0.76
C GLY A 85 -8.79 -20.28 -0.87
N GLY A 86 -9.99 -19.84 -1.24
CA GLY A 86 -11.14 -20.71 -1.49
C GLY A 86 -12.10 -20.08 -2.50
N TRP A 87 -12.92 -20.90 -3.15
CA TRP A 87 -14.01 -20.50 -4.06
C TRP A 87 -13.66 -20.04 -5.49
N GLN A 88 -12.40 -20.07 -5.91
CA GLN A 88 -12.03 -19.71 -7.29
C GLN A 88 -11.79 -20.93 -8.20
N ILE A 89 -12.34 -20.90 -9.43
CA ILE A 89 -12.04 -21.88 -10.47
C ILE A 89 -10.55 -21.74 -10.85
N GLY A 90 -9.74 -22.75 -10.52
CA GLY A 90 -8.31 -22.79 -10.81
C GLY A 90 -7.40 -22.92 -9.58
N GLY A 91 -7.93 -22.75 -8.36
CA GLY A 91 -7.20 -23.05 -7.11
C GLY A 91 -6.00 -22.16 -6.78
N THR A 92 -5.80 -21.08 -7.53
CA THR A 92 -4.69 -20.14 -7.32
C THR A 92 -4.99 -19.24 -6.13
N VAL A 93 -4.18 -19.34 -5.07
CA VAL A 93 -4.32 -18.51 -3.85
C VAL A 93 -3.60 -17.16 -4.01
N ILE A 94 -2.42 -17.16 -4.64
CA ILE A 94 -1.67 -15.95 -4.96
C ILE A 94 -1.30 -15.99 -6.44
N LEU A 95 -1.82 -15.02 -7.20
CA LEU A 95 -1.52 -14.84 -8.62
C LEU A 95 -0.58 -13.63 -8.79
N VAL A 96 0.61 -13.86 -9.33
CA VAL A 96 1.57 -12.79 -9.64
C VAL A 96 1.64 -12.62 -11.16
N THR A 97 1.32 -11.43 -11.65
CA THR A 97 1.29 -11.12 -13.09
C THR A 97 2.26 -10.02 -13.51
N HIS A 98 3.11 -9.55 -12.58
CA HIS A 98 4.08 -8.48 -12.82
C HIS A 98 5.49 -8.90 -12.39
N ALA A 99 6.51 -8.31 -13.01
CA ALA A 99 7.90 -8.47 -12.61
C ALA A 99 8.21 -7.73 -11.30
N ASN A 100 9.33 -8.09 -10.67
CA ASN A 100 9.83 -7.44 -9.45
C ASN A 100 8.82 -7.48 -8.28
N VAL A 101 8.23 -8.65 -8.07
CA VAL A 101 7.36 -8.95 -6.94
C VAL A 101 8.08 -9.88 -5.98
N THR A 102 8.08 -9.54 -4.69
CA THR A 102 8.56 -10.43 -3.63
C THR A 102 7.38 -10.91 -2.81
N VAL A 103 7.29 -12.22 -2.55
CA VAL A 103 6.31 -12.80 -1.62
C VAL A 103 7.06 -13.68 -0.62
N SER A 104 6.96 -13.38 0.67
CA SER A 104 7.65 -14.16 1.71
C SER A 104 6.94 -14.09 3.07
N GLY A 105 7.26 -15.01 4.00
CA GLY A 105 6.73 -14.96 5.36
C GLY A 105 5.30 -15.50 5.53
N PHE A 106 4.79 -16.30 4.58
CA PHE A 106 3.45 -16.87 4.64
C PHE A 106 3.44 -18.40 4.65
N THR A 107 2.39 -18.95 5.25
CA THR A 107 1.82 -20.25 4.89
C THR A 107 0.68 -20.01 3.92
N VAL A 108 0.75 -20.58 2.72
CA VAL A 108 -0.28 -20.44 1.67
C VAL A 108 -0.96 -21.78 1.46
N GLN A 109 -2.28 -21.82 1.56
CA GLN A 109 -3.07 -23.05 1.44
C GLN A 109 -4.33 -22.80 0.62
N SER A 110 -4.68 -23.76 -0.22
CA SER A 110 -6.02 -23.85 -0.82
C SER A 110 -6.94 -24.53 0.18
N ASN A 111 -8.12 -23.96 0.40
CA ASN A 111 -9.20 -24.57 1.14
C ASN A 111 -10.04 -25.40 0.15
N ALA A 112 -10.06 -26.71 0.34
CA ALA A 112 -10.76 -27.67 -0.52
C ALA A 112 -12.27 -27.63 -0.32
#